data_AF-A0A2H6K0X5-F1
#
_entry.id   AF-A0A2H6K0X5-F1
#
_cell.length_a   1.000
_cell.length_b   1.000
_cell.length_c   1.000
_cell.angle_alpha   90.00
_cell.angle_beta   90.00
_cell.angle_gamma   90.00
#
_symmetry.space_group_name_H-M   'P 1'
#
loop_
_entity.id
_entity.type
_entity.pdbx_description
1 polymer ?
#
loop_
_entity_poly.entity_id
_entity_poly.type
_entity_poly.pdbx_seq_one_letter_code
_entity_poly.pdbx_strand_id
1 'polypeptide(L)'
;MTEASAYVVEEIEEKLESSVKMLLSALNKSRRSISGKKDLASYEQGLEGVLRLFDKTVEEYPEDQELKKIVDRFSSFYSEKGLIDEQAQKEKLSNISSDLKSLIQWRKLETAHGRTLGFSDFRSLRSESKKR
;
A
#
# COMPACT_ATOMS: atom_id res chain seq x y z
N MET A 1 -3.90 -21.39 -9.08
CA MET A 1 -3.56 -20.31 -8.14
C MET A 1 -2.24 -19.73 -8.53
N THR A 2 -2.30 -18.74 -9.43
CA THR A 2 -1.16 -17.92 -9.82
C THR A 2 -1.25 -16.63 -9.00
N GLU A 3 -0.32 -16.44 -8.08
CA GLU A 3 -0.24 -15.24 -7.25
C GLU A 3 0.84 -14.30 -7.77
N ALA A 4 0.68 -13.00 -7.57
CA ALA A 4 1.72 -12.06 -7.97
C ALA A 4 2.99 -12.31 -7.13
N SER A 5 4.17 -12.30 -7.77
CA SER A 5 5.41 -12.49 -7.00
C SER A 5 5.61 -11.38 -5.96
N ALA A 6 6.41 -11.66 -4.92
CA ALA A 6 6.74 -10.66 -3.91
C ALA A 6 7.33 -9.37 -4.52
N TYR A 7 8.11 -9.48 -5.60
CA TYR A 7 8.73 -8.35 -6.28
C TYR A 7 7.72 -7.42 -6.96
N VAL A 8 6.65 -7.99 -7.54
CA VAL A 8 5.58 -7.19 -8.15
C VAL A 8 4.84 -6.39 -7.07
N VAL A 9 4.62 -6.99 -5.90
CA VAL A 9 4.00 -6.29 -4.76
C VAL A 9 4.94 -5.24 -4.16
N GLU A 10 6.26 -5.49 -4.16
CA GLU A 10 7.27 -4.51 -3.72
C GLU A 10 7.24 -3.23 -4.57
N GLU A 11 7.12 -3.33 -5.89
CA GLU A 11 7.03 -2.16 -6.76
C GLU A 11 5.84 -1.25 -6.39
N ILE A 12 4.69 -1.86 -6.09
CA ILE A 12 3.49 -1.15 -5.66
C ILE A 12 3.73 -0.46 -4.31
N GLU A 13 4.36 -1.17 -3.37
CA GLU A 13 4.66 -0.68 -2.03
C GLU A 13 5.63 0.51 -2.06
N GLU A 14 6.71 0.43 -2.84
CA GLU A 14 7.69 1.51 -2.99
C GLU A 14 7.06 2.78 -3.56
N LYS A 15 6.17 2.62 -4.55
CA LYS A 15 5.46 3.75 -5.16
C LYS A 15 4.47 4.39 -4.18
N LEU A 16 3.81 3.56 -3.36
CA LEU A 16 2.96 4.03 -2.27
C LEU A 16 3.77 4.82 -1.23
N GLU A 17 4.90 4.28 -0.77
CA GLU A 17 5.77 4.99 0.18
C GLU A 17 6.26 6.34 -0.36
N SER A 18 6.67 6.37 -1.63
CA SER A 18 7.11 7.60 -2.29
C SER A 18 6.01 8.65 -2.29
N SER A 19 4.78 8.24 -2.60
CA SER A 19 3.60 9.10 -2.56
C SER A 19 3.34 9.64 -1.15
N VAL A 20 3.40 8.77 -0.12
CA VAL A 20 3.25 9.17 1.28
C VAL A 20 4.33 10.16 1.73
N LYS A 21 5.57 9.99 1.27
CA LYS A 21 6.66 10.96 1.55
C LYS A 21 6.34 12.35 0.99
N MET A 22 5.72 12.43 -0.18
CA MET A 22 5.28 13.70 -0.77
C MET A 22 4.15 14.34 0.06
N LEU A 23 3.17 13.55 0.53
CA LEU A 23 2.13 14.05 1.44
C LEU A 23 2.73 14.62 2.73
N LEU A 24 3.68 13.92 3.34
CA LEU A 24 4.36 14.39 4.56
C LEU A 24 5.15 15.67 4.32
N SER A 25 5.86 15.75 3.19
CA SER A 25 6.58 16.96 2.79
C SER A 25 5.64 18.13 2.58
N ALA A 26 4.48 17.91 1.94
CA ALA A 26 3.44 18.93 1.79
C ALA A 26 2.88 19.41 3.13
N LEU A 27 2.63 18.50 4.07
CA LEU A 27 2.10 18.83 5.40
C LEU A 27 3.07 19.68 6.23
N ASN A 28 4.37 19.43 6.09
CA ASN A 28 5.42 20.22 6.76
C ASN A 28 5.66 21.58 6.11
N LYS A 29 5.12 21.82 4.92
CA LYS A 29 5.24 23.09 4.18
C LYS A 29 3.97 23.92 4.35
N SER A 30 4.11 25.25 4.25
CA SER A 30 2.94 26.12 4.21
C SER A 30 2.09 25.79 2.97
N ARG A 31 0.77 25.59 3.15
CA ARG A 31 -0.19 25.35 2.06
C ARG A 31 -0.19 26.45 0.98
N ARG A 32 0.29 27.65 1.31
CA ARG A 32 0.41 28.78 0.37
C ARG A 32 1.72 28.76 -0.43
N SER A 33 2.68 27.95 -0.02
CA SER A 33 3.96 27.83 -0.72
C SER A 33 3.80 27.07 -2.03
N ILE A 34 4.50 27.53 -3.07
CA ILE A 34 4.55 26.88 -4.39
C ILE A 34 5.10 25.45 -4.25
N SER A 35 6.08 25.25 -3.37
CA SER A 35 6.67 23.94 -3.09
C SER A 35 5.67 22.98 -2.43
N GLY A 36 4.86 23.43 -1.47
CA GLY A 36 3.81 22.60 -0.86
C GLY A 36 2.73 22.18 -1.87
N LYS A 37 2.34 23.08 -2.79
CA LYS A 37 1.41 22.74 -3.87
C LYS A 37 1.97 21.70 -4.84
N LYS A 38 3.27 21.81 -5.19
CA LYS A 38 3.96 20.85 -6.05
C LYS A 38 4.02 19.45 -5.40
N ASP A 39 4.27 19.40 -4.10
CA ASP A 39 4.33 18.14 -3.36
C ASP A 39 2.94 17.48 -3.28
N LEU A 40 1.87 18.26 -3.06
CA LEU A 40 0.50 17.74 -3.11
C LEU A 40 0.15 17.18 -4.50
N ALA A 41 0.50 17.90 -5.57
CA ALA A 41 0.29 17.39 -6.93
C ALA A 41 1.07 16.11 -7.19
N SER A 42 2.32 16.04 -6.71
CA SER A 42 3.16 14.83 -6.81
C SER A 42 2.56 13.65 -6.03
N TYR A 43 1.98 13.93 -4.86
CA TYR A 43 1.25 12.94 -4.08
C TYR A 43 0.02 12.41 -4.83
N GLU A 44 -0.80 13.29 -5.42
CA GLU A 44 -1.98 12.86 -6.19
C GLU A 44 -1.62 12.04 -7.43
N GLN A 45 -0.61 12.48 -8.18
CA GLN A 45 -0.07 11.72 -9.32
C GLN A 45 0.50 10.38 -8.88
N GLY A 46 1.17 10.34 -7.72
CA GLY A 46 1.68 9.13 -7.10
C GLY A 46 0.55 8.13 -6.81
N LEU A 47 -0.52 8.58 -6.17
CA LEU A 47 -1.69 7.74 -5.88
C LEU A 47 -2.38 7.21 -7.14
N GLU A 48 -2.54 8.04 -8.17
CA GLU A 48 -3.05 7.58 -9.46
C GLU A 48 -2.13 6.52 -10.08
N GLY A 49 -0.82 6.72 -9.97
CA GLY A 49 0.18 5.77 -10.40
C GLY A 49 0.18 4.45 -9.62
N VAL A 50 -0.23 4.46 -8.35
CA VAL A 50 -0.43 3.24 -7.53
C VAL A 50 -1.72 2.54 -7.95
N LEU A 51 -2.82 3.28 -8.16
CA LEU A 51 -4.09 2.73 -8.61
C LEU A 51 -3.92 1.94 -9.92
N ARG A 52 -3.25 2.54 -10.90
CA ARG A 52 -2.98 1.87 -12.20
C ARG A 52 -2.15 0.61 -12.06
N LEU A 53 -1.19 0.58 -11.13
CA LEU A 53 -0.40 -0.63 -10.87
C LEU A 53 -1.27 -1.70 -10.24
N PHE A 54 -2.09 -1.35 -9.26
CA PHE A 54 -3.04 -2.28 -8.66
C PHE A 54 -4.00 -2.88 -9.69
N ASP A 55 -4.61 -2.05 -10.54
CA ASP A 55 -5.53 -2.50 -11.58
C ASP A 55 -4.85 -3.50 -12.52
N LYS A 56 -3.64 -3.15 -13.01
CA LYS A 56 -2.84 -4.03 -13.86
C LYS A 56 -2.50 -5.35 -13.18
N THR A 57 -2.06 -5.31 -11.92
CA THR A 57 -1.66 -6.53 -11.19
C THR A 57 -2.86 -7.40 -10.86
N VAL A 58 -4.03 -6.85 -10.53
CA VAL A 58 -5.23 -7.65 -10.29
C VAL A 58 -5.76 -8.27 -11.59
N GLU A 59 -5.63 -7.57 -12.72
CA GLU A 59 -5.96 -8.12 -14.04
C GLU A 59 -5.03 -9.29 -14.43
N GLU A 60 -3.74 -9.17 -14.16
CA GLU A 60 -2.73 -10.20 -14.45
C GLU A 60 -2.83 -11.39 -13.48
N TYR A 61 -3.22 -11.16 -12.22
CA TYR A 61 -3.32 -12.16 -11.15
C TYR A 61 -4.73 -12.17 -10.51
N PRO A 62 -5.78 -12.58 -11.25
CA PRO A 62 -7.17 -12.46 -10.78
C PRO A 62 -7.52 -13.41 -9.63
N GLU A 63 -6.74 -14.48 -9.44
CA GLU A 63 -6.93 -15.44 -8.36
C GLU A 63 -6.29 -15.00 -7.03
N ASP A 64 -5.52 -13.91 -7.03
CA ASP A 64 -4.79 -13.39 -5.88
C ASP A 64 -5.72 -12.65 -4.90
N GLN A 65 -6.40 -13.42 -4.04
CA GLN A 65 -7.40 -12.89 -3.10
C GLN A 65 -6.81 -11.94 -2.06
N GLU A 66 -5.58 -12.18 -1.60
CA GLU A 66 -4.96 -11.34 -0.58
C GLU A 66 -4.56 -9.98 -1.13
N LEU A 67 -4.00 -9.94 -2.36
CA LEU A 67 -3.75 -8.68 -3.04
C LEU A 67 -5.06 -7.93 -3.32
N LYS A 68 -6.09 -8.63 -3.80
CA LYS A 68 -7.40 -8.03 -4.11
C LYS A 68 -8.03 -7.32 -2.91
N LYS A 69 -7.97 -7.92 -1.72
CA LYS A 69 -8.45 -7.27 -0.47
C LYS A 69 -7.69 -5.99 -0.13
N ILE A 70 -6.40 -5.89 -0.47
CA ILE A 70 -5.61 -4.68 -0.27
C ILE A 70 -6.01 -3.63 -1.31
N VAL A 71 -6.18 -4.05 -2.58
CA VAL A 71 -6.63 -3.19 -3.68
C VAL A 71 -8.00 -2.58 -3.38
N ASP A 72 -8.99 -3.38 -2.95
CA ASP A 72 -10.34 -2.89 -2.64
C ASP A 72 -10.31 -1.81 -1.54
N ARG A 73 -9.45 -1.98 -0.54
CA ARG A 73 -9.26 -0.99 0.53
C ARG A 73 -8.56 0.27 0.03
N PHE A 74 -7.58 0.13 -0.86
CA PHE A 74 -6.94 1.27 -1.51
C PHE A 74 -7.93 2.03 -2.41
N SER A 75 -8.72 1.34 -3.23
CA SER A 75 -9.72 1.95 -4.12
C SER A 75 -10.82 2.68 -3.33
N SER A 76 -11.25 2.10 -2.20
CA SER A 76 -12.18 2.77 -1.27
C SER A 76 -11.56 4.04 -0.71
N PHE A 77 -10.32 3.97 -0.22
CA PHE A 77 -9.56 5.14 0.22
C PHE A 77 -9.45 6.20 -0.90
N TYR A 78 -9.09 5.80 -2.12
CA TYR A 78 -8.85 6.70 -3.24
C TYR A 78 -10.12 7.47 -3.62
N SER A 79 -11.28 6.83 -3.53
CA SER A 79 -12.58 7.44 -3.77
C SER A 79 -12.98 8.43 -2.66
N GLU A 80 -12.63 8.11 -1.41
CA GLU A 80 -12.96 8.92 -0.23
C GLU A 80 -11.93 10.02 0.09
N LYS A 81 -10.74 10.00 -0.53
CA LYS A 81 -9.61 10.85 -0.12
C LYS A 81 -9.93 12.35 -0.06
N GLY A 82 -10.85 12.84 -0.90
CA GLY A 82 -11.27 14.25 -0.91
C GLY A 82 -12.20 14.64 0.25
N LEU A 83 -12.74 13.66 0.98
CA LEU A 83 -13.67 13.85 2.09
C LEU A 83 -12.99 13.78 3.46
N ILE A 84 -11.71 13.38 3.50
CA ILE A 84 -10.93 13.20 4.72
C ILE A 84 -9.71 14.11 4.73
N ASP A 85 -9.31 14.56 5.91
CA ASP A 85 -8.11 15.39 6.08
C ASP A 85 -6.82 14.61 5.81
N GLU A 86 -5.73 15.32 5.58
CA GLU A 86 -4.45 14.73 5.21
C GLU A 86 -3.83 13.84 6.30
N GLN A 87 -4.15 14.06 7.57
CA GLN A 87 -3.67 13.21 8.67
C GLN A 87 -4.43 11.87 8.66
N ALA A 88 -5.74 11.90 8.44
CA ALA A 88 -6.53 10.69 8.24
C ALA A 88 -6.10 9.94 6.96
N GLN A 89 -5.78 10.65 5.88
CA GLN A 89 -5.23 10.03 4.66
C GLN A 89 -3.91 9.30 4.95
N LYS A 90 -3.00 9.95 5.68
CA LYS A 90 -1.72 9.35 6.09
C LYS A 90 -1.93 8.06 6.89
N GLU A 91 -2.86 8.05 7.84
CA GLU A 91 -3.14 6.86 8.65
C GLU A 91 -3.66 5.69 7.79
N LYS A 92 -4.66 5.95 6.94
CA LYS A 92 -5.19 4.95 6.01
C LYS A 92 -4.10 4.39 5.09
N LEU A 93 -3.27 5.26 4.51
CA LEU A 93 -2.15 4.86 3.64
C LEU A 93 -1.07 4.06 4.38
N SER A 94 -0.78 4.42 5.63
CA SER A 94 0.16 3.67 6.48
C SER A 94 -0.33 2.24 6.74
N ASN A 95 -1.63 2.07 6.96
CA ASN A 95 -2.23 0.75 7.15
C ASN A 95 -2.15 -0.09 5.87
N ILE A 96 -2.40 0.52 4.71
CA ILE A 96 -2.28 -0.15 3.40
C ILE A 96 -0.82 -0.56 3.13
N SER A 97 0.15 0.34 3.35
CA SER A 97 1.59 0.01 3.21
C SER A 97 2.00 -1.12 4.16
N SER A 98 1.54 -1.10 5.41
CA SER A 98 1.82 -2.19 6.36
C SER A 98 1.28 -3.55 5.88
N ASP A 99 0.13 -3.56 5.21
CA ASP A 99 -0.47 -4.77 4.67
C ASP A 99 0.30 -5.27 3.44
N LEU A 100 0.70 -4.38 2.54
CA LEU A 100 1.58 -4.72 1.41
C LEU A 100 2.91 -5.31 1.91
N LYS A 101 3.57 -4.68 2.88
CA LYS A 101 4.81 -5.20 3.48
C LYS A 101 4.62 -6.59 4.10
N SER A 102 3.49 -6.81 4.75
CA SER A 102 3.19 -8.13 5.31
C SER A 102 2.97 -9.17 4.21
N LEU A 103 2.29 -8.80 3.12
CA LEU A 103 2.08 -9.67 1.96
C LEU A 103 3.39 -10.04 1.27
N ILE A 104 4.28 -9.05 1.06
CA ILE A 104 5.62 -9.25 0.50
C ILE A 104 6.42 -10.25 1.35
N GLN A 105 6.45 -10.05 2.67
CA GLN A 105 7.19 -10.93 3.57
C GLN A 105 6.65 -12.35 3.56
N TRP A 106 5.33 -12.49 3.58
CA TRP A 106 4.66 -13.77 3.50
C TRP A 106 5.05 -14.52 2.22
N ARG A 107 4.96 -13.88 1.05
CA ARG A 107 5.34 -14.48 -0.24
C ARG A 107 6.82 -14.88 -0.31
N LYS A 108 7.71 -14.05 0.25
CA LYS A 108 9.13 -14.39 0.35
C LYS A 108 9.36 -15.63 1.22
N LEU A 109 8.64 -15.76 2.33
CA LEU A 109 8.73 -16.92 3.22
C LEU A 109 8.17 -18.20 2.58
N GLU A 110 7.04 -18.11 1.88
CA GLU A 110 6.46 -19.25 1.18
C GLU A 110 7.41 -19.78 0.09
N THR A 111 8.00 -18.87 -0.68
CA THR A 111 8.99 -19.20 -1.72
C THR A 111 10.22 -19.88 -1.12
N ALA A 112 10.65 -19.46 0.08
CA ALA A 112 11.86 -19.98 0.73
C ALA A 112 11.65 -21.31 1.48
N HIS A 113 10.48 -21.54 2.07
CA HIS A 113 10.26 -22.66 3.00
C HIS A 113 9.33 -23.76 2.49
N GLY A 114 8.62 -23.56 1.36
CA GLY A 114 7.73 -24.57 0.76
C GLY A 114 6.58 -25.04 1.68
N ARG A 115 6.36 -24.36 2.81
CA ARG A 115 5.25 -24.56 3.75
C ARG A 115 4.42 -23.29 3.82
N THR A 116 3.17 -23.41 3.42
CA THR A 116 2.15 -22.36 3.31
C THR A 116 1.50 -22.16 4.69
N LEU A 117 2.00 -21.23 5.50
CA LEU A 117 1.20 -20.67 6.61
C LEU A 117 0.15 -19.75 5.98
N GLY A 118 -1.12 -19.82 6.37
CA GLY A 118 -2.12 -18.89 5.83
C GLY A 118 -1.75 -17.43 6.10
N PHE A 119 -1.98 -16.52 5.15
CA PHE A 119 -1.60 -15.11 5.30
C PHE A 119 -2.18 -14.45 6.57
N SER A 120 -3.42 -14.80 6.93
CA SER A 120 -4.08 -14.34 8.16
C SER A 120 -3.37 -14.82 9.43
N ASP A 121 -2.87 -16.04 9.45
CA ASP A 121 -2.13 -16.60 10.58
C ASP A 121 -0.75 -15.96 10.70
N PHE A 122 -0.07 -15.78 9.56
CA PHE A 122 1.19 -15.03 9.49
C PHE A 122 1.05 -13.61 10.04
N ARG A 123 -0.01 -12.89 9.63
CA ARG A 123 -0.28 -11.53 10.08
C ARG A 123 -0.57 -11.47 11.59
N SER A 124 -1.28 -12.46 12.12
CA SER A 124 -1.60 -12.56 13.55
C SER A 124 -0.34 -12.76 14.40
N LEU A 125 0.54 -13.70 14.02
CA LEU A 125 1.82 -13.97 14.70
C LEU A 125 2.72 -12.72 14.77
N ARG A 126 2.77 -11.94 13.69
CA ARG A 126 3.55 -10.70 13.64
C ARG A 126 2.95 -9.58 14.49
N SER A 127 1.62 -9.53 14.55
CA SER A 127 0.89 -8.53 15.35
C SER A 127 1.03 -8.80 16.85
N GLU A 128 1.04 -10.08 17.27
CA GLU A 128 1.33 -10.50 18.65
C GLU A 128 2.77 -10.19 19.05
N SER A 129 3.73 -10.38 18.14
CA SER A 129 5.15 -10.10 18.39
C SER A 129 5.46 -8.63 18.67
N LYS A 130 4.58 -7.69 18.30
CA LYS A 130 4.73 -6.25 18.56
C LYS A 130 4.23 -5.81 19.94
N LYS A 131 3.57 -6.69 20.69
CA LYS A 131 3.01 -6.42 22.04
C LYS A 131 3.82 -7.02 23.19
N ARG A 132 4.97 -7.65 22.92
CA ARG A 132 5.87 -8.18 23.95
C ARG A 132 7.09 -7.29 24.16
#